data_AF-A0A944MYK9-F1
#
_entry.id   AF-A0A944MYK9-F1
#
_cell.length_a   1.000
_cell.length_b   1.000
_cell.length_c   1.000
_cell.angle_alpha   90.00
_cell.angle_beta   90.00
_cell.angle_gamma   90.00
#
_symmetry.space_group_name_H-M   'P 1'
#
loop_
_entity.id
_entity.type
_entity.pdbx_description
1 polymer ?
#
loop_
_entity_poly.entity_id
_entity_poly.type
_entity_poly.pdbx_seq_one_letter_code
_entity_poly.pdbx_strand_id
1 'polypeptide(L)' 'MINRFTTRPAVALYNSVDDPYEMKNLAGQLEYKEIVNQLQDALQAWMRSQGDPGAAMDTREVYEAAKAGKHQFPQ' A
#
# COMPACT_ATOMS: atom_id res chain seq x y z
N MET A 1 21.37 13.01 11.13
CA MET A 1 19.90 12.89 11.13
C MET A 1 19.52 12.09 9.89
N ILE A 2 18.91 10.92 10.07
CA ILE A 2 18.60 9.95 9.01
C ILE A 2 17.34 10.39 8.26
N ASN A 3 17.52 11.14 7.17
CA ASN A 3 16.46 11.67 6.30
C ASN A 3 15.68 10.60 5.50
N ARG A 4 15.86 9.30 5.81
CA ARG A 4 15.25 8.17 5.11
C ARG A 4 13.81 7.87 5.55
N PHE A 5 13.36 8.43 6.69
CA PHE A 5 12.09 8.05 7.33
C PHE A 5 10.93 9.02 7.06
N THR A 6 11.15 10.12 6.36
CA THR A 6 10.14 11.19 6.26
C THR A 6 9.18 11.06 5.07
N THR A 7 9.49 10.24 4.07
CA THR A 7 8.61 10.00 2.90
C THR A 7 8.76 8.58 2.37
N ARG A 8 7.71 7.77 2.52
CA ARG A 8 7.63 6.44 1.90
C ARG A 8 6.89 6.55 0.56
N PRO A 9 7.36 5.90 -0.50
CA PRO A 9 6.60 5.82 -1.73
C PRO A 9 5.31 5.02 -1.48
N ALA A 10 4.24 5.35 -2.23
CA ALA A 10 2.98 4.64 -2.14
C ALA A 10 3.11 3.15 -2.51
N VAL A 11 4.08 2.81 -3.37
CA VAL A 11 4.37 1.45 -3.82
C VAL A 11 5.85 1.15 -3.63
N ALA A 12 6.14 -0.03 -3.08
CA ALA A 12 7.49 -0.59 -3.02
C ALA A 12 7.46 -2.05 -3.45
N LEU A 13 8.47 -2.46 -4.23
CA LEU A 13 8.66 -3.83 -4.69
C LEU A 13 10.03 -4.30 -4.23
N TYR A 14 10.08 -5.47 -3.61
CA TYR A 14 11.31 -6.09 -3.14
C TYR A 14 11.41 -7.52 -3.66
N ASN A 15 12.64 -7.98 -3.86
CA ASN A 15 12.93 -9.39 -4.11
C ASN A 15 13.49 -9.97 -2.82
N SER A 16 12.64 -10.63 -2.01
CA SER A 16 13.03 -11.12 -0.68
C SER A 16 14.08 -12.24 -0.72
N VAL A 17 14.31 -12.88 -1.88
CA VAL A 17 15.37 -13.89 -2.05
C VAL A 17 16.74 -13.21 -2.14
N ASP A 18 16.83 -12.13 -2.92
CA ASP A 18 18.08 -11.42 -3.18
C ASP A 18 18.31 -10.24 -2.21
N ASP A 19 17.25 -9.72 -1.61
CA ASP A 19 17.23 -8.61 -0.64
C ASP A 19 16.39 -8.99 0.60
N PRO A 20 16.93 -9.85 1.49
CA PRO A 20 16.21 -10.35 2.67
C PRO A 20 15.77 -9.26 3.66
N TYR A 21 16.37 -8.08 3.57
CA TYR A 21 16.10 -6.93 4.45
C TYR A 21 15.32 -5.81 3.75
N GLU A 22 14.85 -6.04 2.52
CA GLU A 22 13.98 -5.12 1.77
C GLU A 22 14.55 -3.68 1.71
N MET A 23 15.85 -3.57 1.52
CA MET A 23 16.57 -2.30 1.52
C MET A 23 16.55 -1.61 0.15
N LYS A 24 16.27 -2.34 -0.93
CA LYS A 24 16.32 -1.88 -2.32
C LYS A 24 14.93 -1.95 -2.96
N ASN A 25 14.24 -0.81 -2.99
CA ASN A 25 12.96 -0.71 -3.70
C ASN A 25 13.16 -0.77 -5.23
N LEU A 26 12.51 -1.74 -5.88
CA LEU A 26 12.54 -2.00 -7.32
C LEU A 26 11.36 -1.36 -8.08
N ALA A 27 10.34 -0.84 -7.39
CA ALA A 27 9.09 -0.40 -8.01
C ALA A 27 9.24 0.74 -9.02
N GLY A 28 10.32 1.52 -8.95
CA GLY A 28 10.59 2.62 -9.89
C GLY A 28 11.35 2.22 -11.16
N GLN A 29 11.75 0.95 -11.30
CA GLN A 29 12.55 0.46 -12.41
C GLN A 29 11.66 -0.09 -13.53
N LEU A 30 11.90 0.33 -14.78
CA LEU A 30 11.04 -0.01 -15.93
C LEU A 30 10.94 -1.52 -16.16
N GLU A 31 12.04 -2.24 -15.91
CA GLU A 31 12.14 -3.71 -16.03
C GLU A 31 11.15 -4.46 -15.13
N TYR A 32 10.73 -3.86 -14.02
CA TYR A 32 9.83 -4.49 -13.05
C TYR A 32 8.37 -4.01 -13.17
N LYS A 33 8.07 -3.12 -14.12
CA LYS A 33 6.74 -2.52 -14.27
C LYS A 33 5.63 -3.57 -14.44
N GLU A 34 5.91 -4.62 -15.22
CA GLU A 34 4.93 -5.69 -15.44
C GLU A 34 4.64 -6.48 -14.16
N ILE A 35 5.68 -6.84 -13.39
CA ILE A 35 5.56 -7.54 -12.11
C ILE A 35 4.78 -6.66 -11.11
N VAL A 36 5.10 -5.37 -11.03
CA VAL A 36 4.38 -4.42 -10.17
C VAL A 36 2.88 -4.41 -10.50
N ASN A 37 2.53 -4.33 -11.77
CA ASN A 37 1.12 -4.30 -12.18
C ASN A 37 0.40 -5.62 -11.82
N GLN A 38 1.02 -6.77 -12.12
CA GLN A 38 0.44 -8.08 -11.80
C GLN A 38 0.16 -8.23 -10.30
N LEU A 39 1.11 -7.82 -9.45
CA LEU A 39 0.95 -7.87 -8.00
C LEU A 39 -0.10 -6.88 -7.48
N GLN A 40 -0.16 -5.67 -8.06
CA GLN A 40 -1.21 -4.69 -7.72
C GLN A 40 -2.60 -5.20 -8.08
N ASP A 41 -2.77 -5.81 -9.25
CA ASP A 41 -4.05 -6.37 -9.68
C ASP A 41 -4.50 -7.52 -8.76
N ALA A 42 -3.57 -8.40 -8.38
CA ALA A 42 -3.85 -9.47 -7.42
C ALA A 42 -4.25 -8.91 -6.04
N LEU A 43 -3.54 -7.87 -5.56
CA LEU A 43 -3.86 -7.19 -4.30
C LEU A 43 -5.27 -6.57 -4.35
N GLN A 44 -5.60 -5.83 -5.42
CA GLN A 44 -6.92 -5.23 -5.58
C GLN A 44 -8.03 -6.29 -5.65
N ALA A 45 -7.82 -7.39 -6.37
CA ALA A 45 -8.77 -8.48 -6.44
C ALA A 45 -9.02 -9.10 -5.06
N TRP A 46 -7.96 -9.30 -4.29
CA TRP A 46 -8.06 -9.80 -2.92
C TRP A 46 -8.80 -8.82 -2.00
N MET A 47 -8.46 -7.52 -2.02
CA MET A 47 -9.14 -6.50 -1.22
C MET A 47 -10.64 -6.44 -1.53
N ARG A 48 -11.03 -6.47 -2.81
CA ARG A 48 -12.44 -6.55 -3.22
C ARG A 48 -13.13 -7.79 -2.66
N SER A 49 -12.45 -8.94 -2.66
CA SER A 49 -13.01 -10.19 -2.10
C SER A 49 -13.27 -10.12 -0.58
N GLN A 50 -12.48 -9.32 0.14
CA GLN A 50 -12.64 -9.11 1.59
C GLN A 50 -13.63 -7.97 1.90
N GLY A 51 -14.14 -7.28 0.89
CA GLY A 51 -14.92 -6.05 1.07
C GLY A 51 -14.08 -4.92 1.65
N ASP A 52 -12.76 -4.93 1.43
CA ASP A 52 -11.83 -3.93 1.94
C ASP A 52 -11.71 -2.75 0.96
N PRO A 53 -12.14 -1.54 1.35
CA PRO A 53 -11.98 -0.33 0.55
C PRO A 53 -10.56 0.24 0.61
N GLY A 54 -9.67 -0.31 1.45
CA GLY A 54 -8.25 0.00 1.46
C GLY A 54 -7.93 1.42 1.90
N ALA A 55 -7.04 2.07 1.15
CA ALA A 55 -6.51 3.40 1.47
C ALA A 55 -7.58 4.50 1.60
N ALA A 56 -8.79 4.30 1.07
CA ALA A 56 -9.91 5.23 1.29
C ALA A 56 -10.33 5.31 2.77
N MET A 57 -10.02 4.28 3.57
CA MET A 57 -10.22 4.25 5.02
C MET A 57 -9.15 5.01 5.80
N ASP A 58 -7.97 5.21 5.20
CA ASP A 58 -6.82 5.84 5.84
C ASP A 58 -6.90 7.38 5.78
N THR A 59 -8.09 7.92 6.02
CA THR A 59 -8.36 9.36 6.03
C THR A 59 -8.67 9.85 7.44
N ARG A 60 -8.38 11.13 7.72
CA ARG A 60 -8.63 11.71 9.04
C ARG A 60 -10.13 11.72 9.34
N GLU A 61 -10.94 11.95 8.33
CA GLU A 61 -12.39 12.02 8.38
C GLU A 61 -12.98 10.67 8.81
N VAL A 62 -12.57 9.58 8.15
CA VAL A 62 -12.99 8.22 8.51
C VAL A 62 -12.52 7.86 9.92
N TYR A 63 -11.30 8.23 10.29
CA TYR A 63 -10.76 7.99 11.63
C TYR A 63 -11.58 8.69 12.73
N GLU A 64 -11.87 9.99 12.59
CA GLU A 64 -12.66 10.72 13.58
C GLU A 64 -14.12 10.23 13.62
N ALA A 65 -14.70 9.84 12.48
CA ALA A 65 -16.03 9.24 12.42
C ALA A 65 -16.09 7.90 13.17
N ALA A 66 -15.09 7.03 12.97
CA ALA A 66 -14.96 5.77 13.71
C ALA A 66 -14.81 6.00 15.22
N LYS A 67 -14.00 6.99 15.64
CA LYS A 67 -13.84 7.37 17.05
C LYS A 67 -15.15 7.86 17.68
N ALA A 68 -16.01 8.50 16.88
CA ALA A 68 -17.35 8.92 17.29
C ALA A 68 -18.41 7.80 17.22
N GLY A 69 -18.01 6.55 16.95
CA GLY A 69 -18.92 5.40 16.83
C GLY A 69 -19.73 5.36 15.53
N LYS A 70 -19.42 6.24 14.57
CA LYS A 70 -20.05 6.29 13.25
C LYS A 70 -19.08 5.75 12.22
N HIS A 71 -18.99 4.42 12.13
CA HIS A 71 -18.17 3.77 11.11
C HIS A 71 -18.69 4.14 9.72
N GLN A 72 -18.02 5.08 9.07
CA GLN A 72 -18.32 5.50 7.72
C GLN A 72 -17.45 4.69 6.77
N PHE A 73 -18.11 3.92 5.92
CA PHE A 73 -17.47 3.22 4.82
C PHE A 73 -17.61 4.10 3.58
N PRO A 74 -16.52 4.65 3.01
CA PRO A 74 -16.58 5.31 1.71
C PRO A 74 -17.26 4.38 0.68
N GLN A 75 -18.23 4.92 -0.06
CA GLN A 75 -18.87 4.26 -1.21
C GLN A 75 -18.01 4.38 -2.46
#